data_AF-A0A365THF8-F1
#
_entry.id   AF-A0A365THF8-F1
#
_cell.length_a   1.000
_cell.length_b   1.000
_cell.length_c   1.000
_cell.angle_alpha   90.00
_cell.angle_beta   90.00
_cell.angle_gamma   90.00
#
_symmetry.space_group_name_H-M   'P 1'
#
loop_
_entity.id
_entity.type
_entity.pdbx_description
1 polymer ?
#
loop_
_entity_poly.entity_id
_entity_poly.type
_entity_poly.pdbx_seq_one_letter_code
_entity_poly.pdbx_strand_id
1 'polypeptide(L)'
;MNGNTPYAGAPDVSDVSLDDLTADQKRALRDNVADIATLTREFLPDEYVVGSKVTANATGPQATVSVQPPVGRPVSAGFEPDAGDLDGEDALIGADERDEVARGLAASAALQVKQAMQNKITPTAR
;
A
#
# COMPACT_ATOMS: atom_id res chain seq x y z
N MET A 1 -22.83 1.39 -42.97
CA MET A 1 -21.37 1.20 -43.02
C MET A 1 -20.89 1.13 -41.58
N ASN A 2 -20.68 -0.09 -41.08
CA ASN A 2 -20.25 -0.38 -39.71
C ASN A 2 -18.75 -0.67 -39.68
N GLY A 3 -18.10 -0.33 -38.57
CA GLY A 3 -16.86 -0.95 -38.13
C GLY A 3 -15.64 -0.04 -38.22
N ASN A 4 -15.48 0.83 -37.23
CA ASN A 4 -14.18 1.42 -36.93
C ASN A 4 -13.70 0.94 -35.56
N THR A 5 -12.38 0.72 -35.52
CA THR A 5 -11.46 0.39 -34.41
C THR A 5 -11.35 -1.08 -33.97
N PRO A 6 -10.38 -1.82 -34.53
CA PRO A 6 -9.83 -3.02 -33.92
C PRO A 6 -8.61 -2.61 -33.09
N TYR A 7 -8.77 -2.28 -31.80
CA TYR A 7 -7.63 -2.20 -30.89
C TYR A 7 -8.09 -2.30 -29.44
N ALA A 8 -7.21 -2.89 -28.62
CA ALA A 8 -7.34 -3.18 -27.21
C ALA A 8 -8.17 -4.43 -26.91
N GLY A 9 -7.52 -5.59 -27.04
CA GLY A 9 -7.78 -6.68 -26.09
C GLY A 9 -7.68 -6.08 -24.70
N ALA A 10 -8.77 -6.20 -23.95
CA ALA A 10 -8.82 -5.76 -22.56
C ALA A 10 -7.63 -6.37 -21.82
N PRO A 11 -6.94 -5.62 -20.95
CA PRO A 11 -6.04 -6.26 -20.01
C PRO A 11 -6.86 -7.30 -19.27
N ASP A 12 -6.31 -8.49 -19.15
CA ASP A 12 -6.82 -9.60 -18.34
C ASP A 12 -6.76 -9.15 -16.87
N VAL A 13 -7.63 -8.20 -16.49
CA VAL A 13 -7.93 -7.92 -15.10
C VAL A 13 -8.62 -9.18 -14.62
N SER A 14 -7.81 -10.05 -14.03
CA SER A 14 -8.32 -11.18 -13.30
C SER A 14 -9.18 -10.59 -12.19
N ASP A 15 -10.50 -10.56 -12.39
CA ASP A 15 -11.51 -10.11 -11.42
C ASP A 15 -11.52 -11.09 -10.23
N VAL A 16 -10.41 -11.18 -9.49
CA VAL A 16 -10.33 -12.00 -8.29
C VAL A 16 -10.97 -11.19 -7.19
N SER A 17 -12.15 -11.59 -6.72
CA SER A 17 -12.75 -10.90 -5.58
C SER A 17 -12.03 -11.33 -4.31
N LEU A 18 -12.00 -10.46 -3.30
CA LEU A 18 -11.51 -10.86 -1.98
C LEU A 18 -12.33 -12.04 -1.44
N ASP A 19 -13.60 -12.19 -1.82
CA ASP A 19 -14.42 -13.34 -1.44
C ASP A 19 -13.98 -14.65 -2.12
N ASP A 20 -13.40 -14.57 -3.32
CA ASP A 20 -12.88 -15.72 -4.07
C ASP A 20 -11.56 -16.25 -3.50
N LEU A 21 -10.87 -15.45 -2.68
CA LEU A 21 -9.67 -15.89 -1.95
C LEU A 21 -10.01 -16.95 -0.91
N THR A 22 -9.18 -17.98 -0.87
CA THR A 22 -9.17 -18.99 0.19
C THR A 22 -8.82 -18.36 1.54
N ALA A 23 -9.18 -19.04 2.63
CA ALA A 23 -8.86 -18.57 3.99
C ALA A 23 -7.35 -18.40 4.20
N ASP A 24 -6.54 -19.27 3.60
CA ASP A 24 -5.08 -19.24 3.72
C ASP A 24 -4.48 -18.07 2.94
N GLN A 25 -4.93 -17.80 1.71
CA GLN A 25 -4.50 -16.61 0.95
C GLN A 25 -4.87 -15.30 1.66
N LYS A 26 -6.09 -15.21 2.21
CA LYS A 26 -6.52 -14.08 3.03
C LYS A 26 -5.66 -13.90 4.28
N ARG A 27 -5.17 -14.99 4.86
CA ARG A 27 -4.29 -14.97 6.02
C ARG A 27 -2.89 -14.50 5.62
N ALA A 28 -2.31 -15.09 4.58
CA ALA A 28 -1.02 -14.70 4.04
C ALA A 28 -0.98 -13.21 3.69
N LEU A 29 -2.02 -12.68 3.03
CA LEU A 29 -2.10 -11.25 2.71
C LEU A 29 -2.11 -10.38 3.97
N ARG A 30 -2.89 -10.75 5.00
CA ARG A 30 -2.90 -10.00 6.26
C ARG A 30 -1.56 -10.05 6.97
N ASP A 31 -0.91 -11.21 6.99
CA ASP A 31 0.39 -11.39 7.63
C ASP A 31 1.46 -10.55 6.92
N ASN A 32 1.51 -10.56 5.58
CA ASN A 32 2.46 -9.76 4.81
C ASN A 32 2.30 -8.25 5.06
N VAL A 33 1.06 -7.77 5.12
CA VAL A 33 0.77 -6.35 5.33
C VAL A 33 1.07 -5.95 6.79
N ALA A 34 0.87 -6.86 7.74
CA ALA A 34 1.28 -6.67 9.13
C ALA A 34 2.81 -6.63 9.26
N ASP A 35 3.54 -7.45 8.50
CA ASP A 35 5.00 -7.43 8.46
C ASP A 35 5.50 -6.09 7.90
N ILE A 36 4.94 -5.62 6.78
CA ILE A 36 5.29 -4.30 6.22
C ILE A 36 5.04 -3.19 7.25
N ALA A 37 3.90 -3.23 7.96
CA ALA A 37 3.60 -2.25 8.99
C ALA A 37 4.62 -2.30 10.14
N THR A 38 5.05 -3.49 10.54
CA THR A 38 6.06 -3.70 11.58
C THR A 38 7.44 -3.18 11.13
N LEU A 39 7.89 -3.52 9.93
CA LEU A 39 9.14 -3.02 9.34
C LEU A 39 9.12 -1.50 9.19
N THR A 40 8.00 -0.94 8.72
CA THR A 40 7.84 0.52 8.59
C THR A 40 7.98 1.21 9.95
N ARG A 41 7.47 0.59 11.01
CA ARG A 41 7.60 1.09 12.38
C ARG A 41 9.06 1.08 12.86
N GLU A 42 9.87 0.10 12.46
CA GLU A 42 11.30 0.06 12.83
C GLU A 42 12.10 1.23 12.22
N PHE A 43 11.71 1.71 11.05
CA PHE A 43 12.34 2.86 10.40
C PHE A 43 11.90 4.23 10.95
N LEU A 44 10.90 4.25 11.84
CA LEU A 44 10.26 5.48 12.30
C LEU A 44 10.33 5.63 13.83
N PRO A 45 10.46 6.87 14.34
CA PRO A 45 10.36 7.12 15.77
C PRO A 45 8.98 6.77 16.35
N ASP A 46 8.91 6.64 17.68
CA ASP A 46 7.73 6.13 18.37
C ASP A 46 6.46 6.98 18.21
N GLU A 47 6.63 8.24 17.86
CA GLU A 47 5.57 9.24 17.63
C GLU A 47 4.75 9.04 16.35
N TYR A 48 5.24 8.25 15.40
CA TYR A 48 4.49 7.89 14.20
C TYR A 48 3.48 6.80 14.53
N VAL A 49 2.32 6.76 13.89
CA VAL A 49 1.36 5.66 14.07
C VAL A 49 1.23 4.92 12.75
N VAL A 50 1.52 3.61 12.76
CA VAL A 50 1.41 2.76 11.57
C VAL A 50 0.19 1.86 11.71
N GLY A 51 -0.60 1.74 10.64
CA GLY A 51 -1.77 0.88 10.59
C GLY A 51 -1.92 0.22 9.22
N SER A 52 -2.39 -1.02 9.23
CA SER A 52 -2.68 -1.81 8.04
C SER A 52 -4.16 -2.14 7.93
N LYS A 53 -4.66 -2.24 6.70
CA LYS A 53 -6.03 -2.63 6.41
C LYS A 53 -6.05 -3.49 5.15
N VAL A 54 -6.87 -4.54 5.15
CA VAL A 54 -7.16 -5.34 3.96
C VAL A 54 -8.65 -5.20 3.66
N THR A 55 -8.99 -4.80 2.44
CA THR A 55 -10.36 -4.48 1.98
C THR A 55 -10.62 -5.02 0.59
N ALA A 56 -11.87 -5.41 0.32
CA ALA A 56 -12.32 -5.78 -1.02
C ALA A 56 -12.75 -4.53 -1.76
N ASN A 57 -12.20 -4.30 -2.94
CA ASN A 57 -12.67 -3.28 -3.86
C ASN A 57 -13.31 -3.93 -5.09
N ALA A 58 -13.96 -3.14 -5.94
CA ALA A 58 -14.59 -3.60 -7.18
C ALA A 58 -13.60 -4.28 -8.14
N THR A 59 -12.30 -3.98 -8.02
CA THR A 59 -11.21 -4.55 -8.83
C THR A 59 -10.52 -5.74 -8.16
N GLY A 60 -10.90 -6.10 -6.92
CA GLY A 60 -10.36 -7.26 -6.22
C GLY A 60 -9.82 -7.00 -4.81
N PRO A 61 -8.98 -7.91 -4.26
CA PRO A 61 -8.34 -7.73 -2.98
C PRO A 61 -7.43 -6.50 -2.97
N GLN A 62 -7.60 -5.64 -1.97
CA GLN A 62 -6.71 -4.49 -1.78
C GLN A 62 -6.18 -4.48 -0.34
N ALA A 63 -4.86 -4.49 -0.23
CA ALA A 63 -4.15 -4.21 1.00
C ALA A 63 -3.74 -2.73 1.05
N THR A 64 -3.74 -2.13 2.23
CA THR A 64 -3.32 -0.75 2.42
C THR A 64 -2.54 -0.63 3.72
N VAL A 65 -1.37 -0.02 3.64
CA VAL A 65 -0.57 0.39 4.82
C VAL A 65 -0.59 1.90 4.90
N SER A 66 -0.80 2.42 6.10
CA SER A 66 -0.88 3.85 6.36
C SER A 66 0.00 4.22 7.54
N VAL A 67 0.68 5.36 7.41
CA VAL A 67 1.52 5.98 8.44
C VAL A 67 0.98 7.36 8.72
N GLN A 68 0.57 7.59 9.96
CA GLN A 68 0.19 8.89 10.47
C GLN A 68 1.41 9.52 11.19
N PRO A 69 2.03 10.56 10.61
CA PRO A 69 3.04 11.33 11.32
C PRO A 69 2.44 12.17 12.45
N PRO A 70 3.23 12.57 13.47
CA PRO A 70 2.76 13.45 14.54
C PRO A 70 2.34 14.83 14.05
N VAL A 71 2.91 15.28 12.92
CA VAL A 71 2.58 16.54 12.27
C VAL A 71 2.41 16.31 10.77
N GLY A 72 1.23 16.66 10.26
CA GLY A 72 0.93 16.55 8.84
C GLY A 72 -0.17 15.55 8.54
N ARG A 73 -0.31 15.22 7.26
CA ARG A 73 -1.33 14.29 6.76
C ARG A 73 -0.85 12.84 6.85
N PRO A 74 -1.76 11.87 6.99
CA PRO A 74 -1.40 10.46 6.85
C PRO A 74 -0.91 10.17 5.43
N VAL A 75 0.10 9.31 5.33
CA VAL A 75 0.62 8.77 4.07
C VAL A 75 0.20 7.32 3.97
N SER A 76 -0.30 6.89 2.82
CA SER A 76 -0.77 5.53 2.60
C SER A 76 -0.22 4.95 1.31
N ALA A 77 0.10 3.66 1.35
CA ALA A 77 0.44 2.85 0.19
C ALA A 77 -0.63 1.74 0.03
N GLY A 78 -1.19 1.63 -1.17
CA GLY A 78 -2.11 0.56 -1.55
C GLY A 78 -1.36 -0.52 -2.35
N PHE A 79 -1.75 -1.77 -2.14
CA PHE A 79 -1.22 -2.94 -2.84
C PHE A 79 -2.39 -3.81 -3.29
N GLU A 80 -2.36 -4.24 -4.54
CA GLU A 80 -3.38 -5.07 -5.18
C GLU A 80 -2.65 -6.31 -5.70
N PRO A 81 -2.76 -7.48 -5.04
CA PRO A 81 -2.15 -8.71 -5.54
C PRO A 81 -2.86 -9.20 -6.79
N ASP A 82 -2.10 -9.64 -7.78
CA ASP A 82 -2.65 -10.27 -8.98
C ASP A 82 -3.01 -11.73 -8.73
N ALA A 83 -3.90 -12.29 -9.57
CA ALA A 83 -4.32 -13.69 -9.48
C ALA A 83 -3.15 -14.69 -9.43
N GLY A 84 -2.10 -14.43 -10.22
CA GLY A 84 -0.92 -15.29 -10.29
C GLY A 84 -0.08 -15.28 -9.01
N ASP A 85 -0.10 -14.20 -8.23
CA ASP A 85 0.63 -14.13 -6.96
C ASP A 85 -0.11 -14.88 -5.85
N LEU A 86 -1.43 -14.96 -5.96
CA LEU A 86 -2.29 -15.60 -4.97
C LEU A 86 -2.21 -17.13 -4.99
N ASP A 87 -1.85 -17.72 -6.13
CA ASP A 87 -1.80 -19.17 -6.32
C ASP A 87 -0.47 -19.83 -5.85
N GLY A 88 0.52 -19.02 -5.44
CA GLY A 88 1.80 -19.49 -4.92
C GLY A 88 1.78 -19.86 -3.43
N GLU A 89 2.58 -20.86 -3.03
CA GLU A 89 2.91 -21.12 -1.62
C GLU A 89 3.94 -20.11 -1.06
N ASP A 90 4.59 -19.35 -1.94
CA ASP A 90 5.50 -18.29 -1.58
C ASP A 90 4.76 -17.06 -1.04
N ALA A 91 5.48 -16.30 -0.24
CA ALA A 91 5.06 -15.00 0.23
C ALA A 91 4.53 -14.11 -0.92
N LEU A 92 3.24 -13.74 -0.90
CA LEU A 92 2.60 -12.84 -1.88
C LEU A 92 3.40 -11.55 -2.17
N ILE A 93 4.16 -11.10 -1.18
CA ILE A 93 5.09 -9.97 -1.30
C ILE A 93 6.44 -10.48 -0.82
N GLY A 94 7.47 -10.44 -1.67
CA GLY A 94 8.81 -10.89 -1.32
C GLY A 94 9.40 -10.10 -0.14
N ALA A 95 10.31 -10.70 0.64
CA ALA A 95 10.89 -10.03 1.81
C ALA A 95 11.61 -8.70 1.45
N ASP A 96 12.35 -8.69 0.33
CA ASP A 96 13.02 -7.49 -0.17
C ASP A 96 12.02 -6.40 -0.58
N GLU A 97 10.92 -6.79 -1.22
CA GLU A 97 9.86 -5.87 -1.63
C GLU A 97 9.15 -5.27 -0.41
N ARG A 98 8.91 -6.05 0.65
CA ARG A 98 8.37 -5.52 1.91
C ARG A 98 9.28 -4.47 2.53
N ASP A 99 10.59 -4.72 2.54
CA ASP A 99 11.59 -3.77 3.07
C ASP A 99 11.62 -2.47 2.25
N GLU A 100 11.60 -2.58 0.92
CA GLU A 100 11.56 -1.42 0.03
C GLU A 100 10.30 -0.58 0.24
N VAL A 101 9.13 -1.22 0.27
CA VAL A 101 7.84 -0.56 0.51
C VAL A 101 7.82 0.11 1.88
N ALA A 102 8.28 -0.59 2.91
CA ALA A 102 8.35 -0.06 4.27
C ALA A 102 9.24 1.19 4.33
N ARG A 103 10.42 1.14 3.70
CA ARG A 103 11.36 2.26 3.65
C ARG A 103 10.81 3.43 2.84
N GLY A 104 10.18 3.18 1.70
CA GLY A 104 9.54 4.20 0.87
C GLY A 104 8.41 4.92 1.61
N LEU A 105 7.60 4.17 2.36
CA LEU A 105 6.51 4.71 3.16
C LEU A 105 7.04 5.54 4.34
N ALA A 106 8.07 5.06 5.04
CA ALA A 106 8.73 5.79 6.12
C ALA A 106 9.38 7.09 5.63
N ALA A 107 10.09 7.05 4.50
CA ALA A 107 10.70 8.23 3.89
C ALA A 107 9.65 9.29 3.51
N SER A 108 8.52 8.84 2.95
CA SER A 108 7.40 9.72 2.59
C SER A 108 6.76 10.36 3.83
N ALA A 109 6.59 9.61 4.91
CA ALA A 109 6.09 10.13 6.18
C ALA A 109 7.04 11.17 6.81
N ALA A 110 8.35 10.91 6.78
CA ALA A 110 9.34 11.87 7.25
C ALA A 110 9.37 13.16 6.40
N LEU A 111 9.25 13.02 5.07
CA LEU A 111 9.13 14.16 4.17
C LEU A 111 7.86 14.97 4.45
N GLN A 112 6.75 14.31 4.76
CA GLN A 112 5.48 14.93 5.11
C GLN A 112 5.58 15.78 6.38
N VAL A 113 6.32 15.32 7.41
CA VAL A 113 6.62 16.13 8.60
C VAL A 113 7.45 17.35 8.23
N LYS A 114 8.52 17.16 7.45
CA LYS A 114 9.39 18.26 7.01
C LYS A 114 8.60 19.35 6.29
N GLN A 115 7.75 18.98 5.34
CA GLN A 115 6.90 19.92 4.62
C GLN A 115 5.87 20.61 5.54
N ALA A 116 5.24 19.84 6.44
CA ALA A 116 4.27 20.40 7.37
C ALA A 116 4.90 21.39 8.37
N MET A 117 6.15 21.15 8.80
CA MET A 117 6.91 22.09 9.62
C MET A 117 7.29 23.35 8.84
N GLN A 118 7.72 23.22 7.58
CA GLN A 118 8.04 24.38 6.74
C GLN A 118 6.81 25.27 6.49
N ASN A 119 5.63 24.70 6.26
CA ASN A 119 4.40 25.48 6.10
C ASN A 119 3.91 26.14 7.41
N LYS A 120 4.23 25.57 8.58
CA LYS A 120 3.93 26.17 9.89
C LYS A 120 4.83 27.38 10.19
N ILE A 121 6.03 27.41 9.65
CA ILE A 121 6.92 28.57 9.69
C ILE A 121 6.47 29.50 8.56
N THR A 122 5.38 30.24 8.75
CA THR A 122 5.10 31.37 7.87
C THR A 122 6.29 32.33 7.97
N PRO A 123 7.03 32.62 6.88
CA PRO A 123 8.09 33.62 6.94
C PRO A 123 7.41 34.94 7.25
N THR A 124 7.55 35.44 8.49
CA THR A 124 7.27 36.83 8.82
C THR A 124 8.40 37.68 8.23
N ALA A 125 8.49 37.72 6.91
CA ALA A 125 9.30 38.68 6.19
C ALA A 125 8.37 39.79 5.72
N ARG A 126 8.56 40.95 6.35
CA ARG A 126 7.98 42.25 6.03
C ARG A 126 8.85 42.97 5.02
#